data_AF-A0A166RVX2-F1
#
_entry.id   AF-A0A166RVX2-F1
#
_cell.length_a   1.000
_cell.length_b   1.000
_cell.length_c   1.000
_cell.angle_alpha   90.00
_cell.angle_beta   90.00
_cell.angle_gamma   90.00
#
_symmetry.space_group_name_H-M   'P 1'
#
loop_
_entity.id
_entity.type
_entity.pdbx_description
1 polymer ?
#
loop_
_entity_poly.entity_id
_entity_poly.type
_entity_poly.pdbx_seq_one_letter_code
_entity_poly.pdbx_strand_id
1 'polypeptide(L)'
;MDELWFERPTDRVEALLGSETKIYLERSLFIVQRDIDATLPQLGRLQLRWISSDMDDPDIEGDEPYVLVYVAVGTSGSYCGAGNSAYAGRSDDQEADSATFEDAVSSVAQCTQELVMELYLQTWPDCPQHNRPFDLSFSEDWPIWHCPRDGGHDVARVGSLAQIGSL
;
A
#
# COMPACT_ATOMS: atom_id res chain seq x y z
N MET A 1 -15.33 5.91 -18.84
CA MET A 1 -14.21 5.69 -19.78
C MET A 1 -13.03 5.49 -18.85
N ASP A 2 -12.93 4.32 -18.20
CA ASP A 2 -12.14 4.17 -16.94
C ASP A 2 -11.53 2.77 -16.77
N GLU A 3 -11.14 2.12 -17.87
CA GLU A 3 -10.62 0.73 -17.86
C GLU A 3 -9.22 0.58 -18.48
N LEU A 4 -8.51 1.66 -18.81
CA LEU A 4 -7.42 1.57 -19.79
C LEU A 4 -5.99 1.42 -19.27
N TRP A 5 -5.75 1.40 -17.95
CA TRP A 5 -4.36 1.41 -17.44
C TRP A 5 -3.97 0.21 -16.57
N PHE A 6 -4.93 -0.49 -15.97
CA PHE A 6 -4.63 -1.62 -15.09
C PHE A 6 -4.87 -2.95 -15.75
N GLU A 7 -3.85 -3.80 -15.71
CA GLU A 7 -3.90 -5.11 -16.33
C GLU A 7 -4.64 -6.11 -15.42
N ARG A 8 -5.24 -7.13 -16.03
CA ARG A 8 -5.64 -8.33 -15.26
C ARG A 8 -4.37 -9.09 -14.87
N PRO A 9 -4.37 -9.85 -13.75
CA PRO A 9 -3.19 -10.63 -13.41
C PRO A 9 -2.99 -11.66 -14.52
N THR A 10 -1.88 -11.54 -15.23
CA THR A 10 -1.43 -12.46 -16.27
C THR A 10 -0.28 -13.30 -15.72
N ASP A 11 0.01 -14.43 -16.36
CA ASP A 11 1.19 -15.24 -16.06
C ASP A 11 2.49 -14.40 -16.03
N ARG A 12 2.51 -13.29 -16.78
CA ARG A 12 3.60 -12.32 -16.83
C ARG A 12 3.74 -11.48 -15.56
N VAL A 13 2.64 -10.88 -15.09
CA VAL A 13 2.63 -10.14 -13.81
C VAL A 13 3.06 -11.07 -12.68
N GLU A 14 2.61 -12.33 -12.70
CA GLU A 14 3.01 -13.32 -11.71
C GLU A 14 4.49 -13.68 -11.79
N ALA A 15 5.07 -13.75 -12.99
CA ALA A 15 6.49 -14.01 -13.20
C ALA A 15 7.38 -12.85 -12.71
N LEU A 16 6.99 -11.60 -12.97
CA LEU A 16 7.75 -10.41 -12.55
C LEU A 16 7.62 -10.14 -11.04
N LEU A 17 6.42 -10.31 -10.48
CA LEU A 17 6.18 -10.06 -9.07
C LEU A 17 6.80 -11.15 -8.18
N GLY A 18 6.81 -12.39 -8.66
CA GLY A 18 7.14 -13.55 -7.85
C GLY A 18 6.00 -13.97 -6.92
N SER A 19 5.87 -15.27 -6.68
CA SER A 19 4.77 -15.82 -5.88
C SER A 19 4.79 -15.37 -4.41
N GLU A 20 5.97 -15.22 -3.82
CA GLU A 20 6.11 -14.81 -2.42
C GLU A 20 5.70 -13.35 -2.21
N THR A 21 6.26 -12.42 -3.00
CA THR A 21 5.90 -10.99 -2.97
C THR A 21 4.40 -10.78 -3.18
N LYS A 22 3.79 -11.52 -4.12
CA LYS A 22 2.34 -11.50 -4.33
C LYS A 22 1.58 -11.85 -3.04
N ILE A 23 1.98 -12.93 -2.37
CA ILE A 23 1.38 -13.36 -1.10
C ILE A 23 1.57 -12.30 -0.01
N TYR A 24 2.76 -11.67 0.07
CA TYR A 24 3.03 -10.60 1.03
C TYR A 24 2.13 -9.39 0.79
N LEU A 25 2.01 -8.91 -0.44
CA LEU A 25 1.16 -7.77 -0.76
C LEU A 25 -0.32 -8.07 -0.51
N GLU A 26 -0.81 -9.24 -0.90
CA GLU A 26 -2.21 -9.64 -0.66
C GLU A 26 -2.50 -9.72 0.85
N ARG A 27 -1.62 -10.32 1.64
CA ARG A 27 -1.76 -10.39 3.11
C ARG A 27 -1.68 -9.02 3.76
N SER A 28 -0.77 -8.17 3.28
CA SER A 28 -0.62 -6.78 3.73
C SER A 28 -1.90 -5.99 3.50
N LEU A 29 -2.53 -6.14 2.33
CA LEU A 29 -3.82 -5.54 2.02
C LEU A 29 -4.89 -5.95 3.04
N PHE A 30 -4.95 -7.24 3.41
CA PHE A 30 -5.90 -7.71 4.44
C PHE A 30 -5.62 -7.12 5.82
N ILE A 31 -4.36 -6.91 6.18
CA ILE A 31 -3.97 -6.30 7.46
C ILE A 31 -4.43 -4.84 7.49
N VAL A 32 -4.10 -4.05 6.46
CA VAL A 32 -4.49 -2.63 6.37
C VAL A 32 -6.00 -2.46 6.20
N GLN A 33 -6.67 -3.38 5.51
CA GLN A 33 -8.14 -3.39 5.41
C GLN A 33 -8.80 -3.46 6.80
N ARG A 34 -8.24 -4.19 7.76
CA ARG A 34 -8.82 -4.25 9.13
C ARG A 34 -8.78 -2.88 9.81
N ASP A 35 -7.71 -2.13 9.60
CA ASP A 35 -7.58 -0.77 10.13
C ASP A 35 -8.56 0.18 9.46
N ILE A 36 -8.74 0.07 8.14
CA ILE A 36 -9.78 0.79 7.40
C ILE A 36 -11.17 0.44 7.91
N ASP A 37 -11.50 -0.83 8.05
CA ASP A 37 -12.82 -1.27 8.52
C ASP A 37 -13.13 -0.73 9.93
N ALA A 38 -12.10 -0.60 10.77
CA ALA A 38 -12.22 -0.12 12.14
C ALA A 38 -12.36 1.41 12.24
N THR A 39 -11.71 2.18 11.36
CA THR A 39 -11.53 3.64 11.54
C THR A 39 -12.10 4.48 10.40
N LEU A 40 -12.24 3.92 9.20
CA LEU A 40 -12.75 4.59 8.01
C LEU A 40 -13.59 3.64 7.12
N PRO A 41 -14.65 3.00 7.64
CA PRO A 41 -15.41 1.98 6.91
C PRO A 41 -16.07 2.51 5.63
N GLN A 42 -16.29 3.82 5.50
CA GLN A 42 -16.83 4.45 4.31
C GLN A 42 -15.88 4.44 3.11
N LEU A 43 -14.57 4.18 3.31
CA LEU A 43 -13.63 3.98 2.20
C LEU A 43 -14.00 2.74 1.38
N GLY A 44 -14.55 1.72 2.03
CA GLY A 44 -14.90 0.45 1.41
C GLY A 44 -13.70 -0.49 1.24
N ARG A 45 -13.84 -1.42 0.30
CA ARG A 45 -12.88 -2.51 0.11
C ARG A 45 -11.68 -2.05 -0.72
N LEU A 46 -10.49 -2.16 -0.14
CA LEU A 46 -9.20 -2.02 -0.82
C LEU A 46 -8.95 -3.19 -1.79
N GLN A 47 -8.21 -2.91 -2.84
CA GLN A 47 -7.76 -3.87 -3.84
C GLN A 47 -6.33 -3.53 -4.30
N LEU A 48 -5.58 -4.55 -4.70
CA LEU A 48 -4.35 -4.36 -5.45
C LEU A 48 -4.65 -4.20 -6.93
N ARG A 49 -3.90 -3.32 -7.58
CA ARG A 49 -3.90 -3.11 -9.03
C ARG A 49 -2.46 -3.08 -9.51
N TRP A 50 -2.22 -3.48 -10.75
CA TRP A 50 -0.85 -3.53 -11.28
C TRP A 50 -0.79 -3.05 -12.72
N ILE A 51 0.36 -2.47 -13.03
CA ILE A 51 0.78 -2.07 -14.36
C ILE A 51 2.06 -2.82 -14.65
N SER A 52 2.12 -3.49 -15.79
CA SER A 52 3.37 -4.01 -16.34
C SER A 52 3.60 -3.36 -17.71
N SER A 53 4.87 -3.19 -18.10
CA SER A 53 5.21 -2.69 -19.44
C SER A 53 6.18 -3.63 -20.11
N ASP A 54 5.84 -4.06 -21.33
CA ASP A 54 6.80 -4.70 -22.23
C ASP A 54 7.66 -3.61 -22.89
N MET A 55 8.90 -3.98 -23.16
CA MET A 55 10.01 -3.19 -23.68
C MET A 55 9.83 -2.62 -25.10
N ASP A 56 8.66 -2.04 -25.41
CA ASP A 56 8.34 -1.37 -26.67
C ASP A 56 7.62 -0.02 -26.46
N ASP A 57 7.74 0.60 -25.26
CA ASP A 57 7.32 1.99 -25.06
C ASP A 57 8.51 2.94 -25.35
N PRO A 58 8.49 3.68 -26.48
CA PRO A 58 9.59 4.56 -26.86
C PRO A 58 9.77 5.76 -25.92
N ASP A 59 8.83 6.02 -25.01
CA ASP A 59 8.84 7.16 -24.11
C ASP A 59 9.43 6.85 -22.71
N ILE A 60 9.84 5.60 -22.42
CA ILE A 60 10.43 5.18 -21.14
C ILE A 60 11.91 4.80 -21.32
N GLU A 61 12.83 5.57 -20.72
CA GLU A 61 14.26 5.21 -20.66
C GLU A 61 14.49 4.05 -19.67
N GLY A 62 14.81 2.86 -20.20
CA GLY A 62 15.25 1.69 -19.43
C GLY A 62 14.91 0.38 -20.14
N ASP A 63 15.88 -0.53 -20.23
CA ASP A 63 15.80 -1.69 -21.13
C ASP A 63 15.12 -2.94 -20.53
N GLU A 64 14.40 -2.81 -19.41
CA GLU A 64 13.96 -3.95 -18.60
C GLU A 64 12.46 -3.99 -18.27
N PRO A 65 11.82 -5.18 -18.36
CA PRO A 65 10.44 -5.34 -17.95
C PRO A 65 10.27 -5.08 -16.46
N TYR A 66 9.20 -4.37 -16.11
CA TYR A 66 8.88 -4.01 -14.73
C TYR A 66 7.42 -4.27 -14.39
N VAL A 67 7.14 -4.39 -13.09
CA VAL A 67 5.79 -4.41 -12.53
C VAL A 67 5.68 -3.37 -11.41
N LEU A 68 4.64 -2.56 -11.48
CA LEU A 68 4.23 -1.63 -10.41
C LEU A 68 2.92 -2.11 -9.82
N VAL A 69 2.84 -2.18 -8.49
CA VAL A 69 1.61 -2.55 -7.77
C VAL A 69 1.11 -1.36 -6.97
N TYR A 70 -0.16 -1.04 -7.07
CA TYR A 70 -0.84 0.07 -6.41
C TYR A 70 -2.00 -0.40 -5.53
N VAL A 71 -2.35 0.40 -4.53
CA VAL A 71 -3.58 0.23 -3.74
C VAL A 71 -4.70 1.08 -4.34
N ALA A 72 -5.89 0.50 -4.47
CA ALA A 72 -7.07 1.15 -5.04
C ALA A 72 -8.36 0.81 -4.27
N VAL A 73 -9.43 1.58 -4.48
CA VAL A 73 -10.77 1.30 -3.93
C VAL A 73 -11.65 0.55 -4.93
N GLY A 74 -12.34 -0.50 -4.49
CA GLY A 74 -13.11 -1.40 -5.36
C GLY A 74 -14.43 -0.87 -5.92
N THR A 75 -14.95 0.28 -5.46
CA THR A 75 -16.33 0.72 -5.72
C THR A 75 -16.50 1.94 -6.64
N SER A 76 -15.43 2.65 -6.99
CA SER A 76 -15.51 3.87 -7.81
C SER A 76 -14.38 3.87 -8.82
N GLY A 77 -14.73 3.66 -10.10
CA GLY A 77 -13.85 3.85 -11.27
C GLY A 77 -12.35 3.79 -10.99
N SER A 78 -11.83 2.59 -10.70
CA SER A 78 -10.40 2.23 -10.63
C SER A 78 -9.43 3.29 -10.10
N TYR A 79 -9.81 4.12 -9.12
CA TYR A 79 -8.90 5.15 -8.61
C TYR A 79 -7.82 4.48 -7.76
N CYS A 80 -6.59 4.52 -8.27
CA CYS A 80 -5.37 4.35 -7.51
C CYS A 80 -4.87 5.73 -7.07
N GLY A 81 -4.11 5.78 -5.97
CA GLY A 81 -3.39 7.00 -5.66
C GLY A 81 -2.48 7.41 -6.85
N ALA A 82 -2.33 8.70 -7.12
CA ALA A 82 -1.33 9.22 -8.05
C ALA A 82 0.10 9.18 -7.47
N GLY A 83 0.21 8.83 -6.18
CA GLY A 83 1.45 8.69 -5.43
C GLY A 83 2.20 7.37 -5.64
N ASN A 84 2.79 6.87 -4.56
CA ASN A 84 3.76 5.78 -4.57
C ASN A 84 3.12 4.42 -4.92
N SER A 85 3.87 3.56 -5.60
CA SER A 85 3.51 2.15 -5.75
C SER A 85 3.83 1.37 -4.47
N ALA A 86 2.92 0.49 -4.06
CA ALA A 86 3.15 -0.44 -2.94
C ALA A 86 4.31 -1.41 -3.22
N TYR A 87 4.61 -1.67 -4.49
CA TYR A 87 5.78 -2.43 -4.92
C TYR A 87 6.20 -1.99 -6.31
N ALA A 88 7.52 -1.96 -6.54
CA ALA A 88 8.13 -1.84 -7.84
C ALA A 88 9.20 -2.94 -7.95
N GLY A 89 9.12 -3.76 -8.99
CA GLY A 89 10.10 -4.81 -9.26
C GLY A 89 10.50 -4.85 -10.73
N ARG A 90 11.76 -5.22 -10.97
CA ARG A 90 12.41 -5.36 -12.27
C ARG A 90 13.02 -6.76 -12.43
N SER A 91 13.29 -7.15 -13.68
CA SER A 91 13.87 -8.47 -13.98
C SER A 91 15.30 -8.68 -13.50
N ASP A 92 16.10 -7.62 -13.34
CA ASP A 92 17.50 -7.66 -12.91
C ASP A 92 17.73 -7.36 -11.43
N ASP A 93 16.69 -7.25 -10.61
CA ASP A 93 16.75 -6.94 -9.17
C ASP A 93 17.38 -8.09 -8.33
N GLN A 94 18.51 -8.65 -8.76
CA GLN A 94 19.31 -9.66 -8.05
C GLN A 94 19.97 -9.11 -6.78
N GLU A 95 19.98 -7.79 -6.57
CA GLU A 95 20.55 -7.13 -5.38
C GLU A 95 19.54 -6.31 -4.55
N ALA A 96 18.26 -6.27 -4.92
CA ALA A 96 17.26 -5.71 -4.01
C ALA A 96 17.12 -6.67 -2.82
N ASP A 97 17.46 -6.23 -1.61
CA ASP A 97 17.11 -6.94 -0.37
C ASP A 97 15.67 -7.43 -0.53
N SER A 98 15.47 -8.75 -0.52
CA SER A 98 14.17 -9.35 -0.82
C SER A 98 13.14 -8.71 0.11
N ALA A 99 12.22 -7.93 -0.45
CA ALA A 99 11.27 -7.14 0.33
C ALA A 99 10.61 -8.04 1.38
N THR A 100 10.78 -7.69 2.65
CA THR A 100 10.25 -8.50 3.74
C THR A 100 8.73 -8.37 3.78
N PHE A 101 8.09 -9.26 4.54
CA PHE A 101 6.64 -9.16 4.71
C PHE A 101 6.27 -7.85 5.44
N GLU A 102 7.08 -7.42 6.39
CA GLU A 102 6.94 -6.20 7.16
C GLU A 102 7.08 -4.95 6.27
N ASP A 103 8.01 -4.97 5.31
CA ASP A 103 8.14 -3.90 4.30
C ASP A 103 6.90 -3.80 3.42
N ALA A 104 6.35 -4.94 3.00
CA ALA A 104 5.11 -4.97 2.22
C ALA A 104 3.93 -4.40 3.02
N VAL A 105 3.83 -4.69 4.33
CA VAL A 105 2.81 -4.13 5.21
C VAL A 105 2.96 -2.62 5.32
N SER A 106 4.17 -2.12 5.56
CA SER A 106 4.46 -0.69 5.65
C SER A 106 4.13 0.04 4.35
N SER A 107 4.57 -0.51 3.21
CA SER A 107 4.35 0.09 1.90
C SER A 107 2.85 0.17 1.55
N VAL A 108 2.09 -0.91 1.76
CA VAL A 108 0.63 -0.90 1.55
C VAL A 108 -0.07 0.08 2.49
N ALA A 109 0.37 0.17 3.74
CA ALA A 109 -0.18 1.11 4.71
C ALA A 109 0.02 2.56 4.24
N GLN A 110 1.25 2.93 3.84
CA GLN A 110 1.57 4.26 3.33
C GLN A 110 0.77 4.61 2.07
N CYS A 111 0.72 3.70 1.09
CA CYS A 111 -0.07 3.89 -0.13
C CYS A 111 -1.56 4.08 0.19
N THR A 112 -2.07 3.45 1.24
CA THR A 112 -3.45 3.64 1.69
C THR A 112 -3.67 5.02 2.32
N GLN A 113 -2.69 5.56 3.07
CA GLN A 113 -2.77 6.94 3.57
C GLN A 113 -2.85 7.96 2.43
N GLU A 114 -2.01 7.78 1.39
CA GLU A 114 -2.00 8.62 0.19
C GLU A 114 -3.33 8.52 -0.56
N LEU A 115 -3.84 7.30 -0.76
CA LEU A 115 -5.13 7.05 -1.40
C LEU A 115 -6.29 7.75 -0.68
N VAL A 116 -6.33 7.70 0.66
CA VAL A 116 -7.36 8.37 1.45
C VAL A 116 -7.25 9.89 1.33
N MET A 117 -6.03 10.43 1.39
CA MET A 117 -5.79 11.86 1.20
C MET A 117 -6.30 12.34 -0.15
N GLU A 118 -6.01 11.62 -1.23
CA GLU A 118 -6.39 12.06 -2.56
C GLU A 118 -7.90 11.95 -2.81
N LEU A 119 -8.54 10.87 -2.33
CA LEU A 119 -9.97 10.65 -2.56
C LEU A 119 -10.87 11.54 -1.69
N TYR A 120 -10.47 11.78 -0.44
CA TYR A 120 -11.33 12.44 0.55
C TYR A 120 -10.77 13.76 1.08
N LEU A 121 -9.57 14.18 0.63
CA LEU A 121 -8.86 15.37 1.13
C LEU A 121 -8.72 15.36 2.67
N GLN A 122 -8.52 14.16 3.23
CA GLN A 122 -8.43 13.94 4.67
C GLN A 122 -7.22 13.07 5.00
N THR A 123 -6.69 13.24 6.21
CA THR A 123 -5.61 12.41 6.72
C THR A 123 -6.16 11.12 7.33
N TRP A 124 -5.46 10.01 7.15
CA TRP A 124 -5.79 8.75 7.78
C TRP A 124 -4.53 7.88 7.95
N PRO A 125 -4.49 6.99 8.95
CA PRO A 125 -5.26 7.09 10.20
C PRO A 125 -4.80 8.30 11.02
N ASP A 126 -5.67 8.82 11.87
CA ASP A 126 -5.44 10.02 12.68
C ASP A 126 -5.42 9.74 14.18
N CYS A 127 -4.55 10.46 14.89
CA CYS A 127 -4.42 10.39 16.33
C CYS A 127 -5.66 10.96 17.02
N PRO A 128 -6.36 10.18 17.88
CA PRO A 128 -7.52 10.70 18.60
C PRO A 128 -7.15 11.80 19.61
N GLN A 129 -5.90 11.84 20.08
CA GLN A 129 -5.42 12.85 21.02
C GLN A 129 -5.06 14.17 20.32
N HIS A 130 -4.44 14.10 19.15
CA HIS A 130 -3.85 15.27 18.48
C HIS A 130 -4.52 15.68 17.17
N ASN A 131 -5.45 14.87 16.65
CA ASN A 131 -6.14 15.08 15.38
C ASN A 131 -5.17 15.34 14.20
N ARG A 132 -4.19 14.46 14.08
CA ARG A 132 -3.11 14.50 13.07
C ARG A 132 -2.86 13.09 12.54
N PRO A 133 -2.44 12.94 11.26
CA PRO A 133 -2.08 11.64 10.73
C PRO A 133 -1.01 10.97 11.58
N PHE A 134 -1.10 9.66 11.71
CA PHE A 134 0.03 8.85 12.14
C PHE A 134 1.09 8.81 11.03
N ASP A 135 2.34 8.81 11.46
CA ASP A 135 3.46 8.37 10.65
C ASP A 135 3.59 6.83 10.80
N LEU A 136 4.26 6.21 9.85
CA LEU A 136 4.73 4.83 10.01
C LEU A 136 6.11 4.84 10.67
N SER A 137 6.24 4.08 11.75
CA SER A 137 7.51 3.81 12.41
C SER A 137 7.76 2.32 12.40
N PHE A 138 9.04 1.92 12.32
CA PHE A 138 9.45 0.54 12.50
C PHE A 138 9.96 0.34 13.91
N SER A 139 9.25 -0.48 14.68
CA SER A 139 9.91 -1.26 15.73
C SER A 139 10.63 -2.45 15.08
N GLU A 140 11.67 -3.00 15.71
CA GLU A 140 12.55 -4.04 15.14
C GLU A 140 11.80 -5.23 14.48
N ASP A 141 10.52 -5.48 14.83
CA ASP A 141 9.77 -6.65 14.37
C ASP A 141 8.50 -6.35 13.54
N TRP A 142 7.94 -5.13 13.56
CA TRP A 142 6.66 -4.84 12.89
C TRP A 142 6.41 -3.32 12.72
N PRO A 143 5.76 -2.89 11.63
CA PRO A 143 5.36 -1.49 11.45
C PRO A 143 4.29 -1.06 12.45
N ILE A 144 4.45 0.15 12.97
CA ILE A 144 3.62 0.76 14.00
C ILE A 144 3.06 2.09 13.49
N TRP A 145 1.79 2.32 13.77
CA TRP A 145 1.16 3.63 13.70
C TRP A 145 1.68 4.49 14.85
N HIS A 146 2.48 5.51 14.51
CA HIS A 146 3.14 6.39 15.46
C HIS A 146 2.58 7.80 15.33
N CYS A 147 2.19 8.43 16.43
CA CYS A 147 1.84 9.85 16.44
C CYS A 147 3.09 10.69 16.69
N PRO A 148 3.52 11.58 15.78
CA PRO A 148 4.77 12.34 15.94
C PRO A 148 4.64 13.56 16.89
N ARG A 149 3.50 13.73 17.58
CA ARG A 149 3.21 14.92 18.40
C ARG A 149 3.63 14.75 19.85
N ASP A 150 3.93 15.88 20.50
CA ASP A 150 4.29 15.97 21.93
C ASP A 150 5.39 15.00 22.39
N GLY A 151 6.41 14.81 21.55
CA GLY A 151 7.53 13.91 21.84
C GLY A 151 7.38 12.51 21.24
N GLY A 152 6.28 12.23 20.54
CA GLY A 152 6.07 10.97 19.83
C GLY A 152 5.47 9.88 20.71
N HIS A 153 4.49 9.15 20.22
CA HIS A 153 4.03 7.93 20.89
C HIS A 153 3.54 6.87 19.90
N ASP A 154 3.88 5.62 20.19
CA ASP A 154 3.36 4.46 19.48
C ASP A 154 1.90 4.24 19.87
N VAL A 155 1.04 4.06 18.87
CA VAL A 155 -0.40 3.94 19.09
C VAL A 155 -0.84 2.49 18.96
N ALA A 156 -0.54 1.86 17.83
CA ALA A 156 -0.78 0.45 17.61
C ALA A 156 0.07 -0.09 16.48
N ARG A 157 0.28 -1.41 16.48
CA ARG A 157 0.76 -2.13 15.30
C ARG A 157 -0.19 -1.95 14.13
N VAL A 158 0.35 -1.87 12.91
CA VAL A 158 -0.47 -1.89 11.70
C VAL A 158 -1.32 -3.16 11.69
N GLY A 159 -2.62 -3.01 11.42
CA GLY A 159 -3.67 -4.04 11.50
C GLY A 159 -4.36 -4.19 12.85
N SER A 160 -4.02 -3.35 13.83
CA SER A 160 -4.54 -3.44 15.21
C SER A 160 -5.26 -2.17 15.69
N LEU A 161 -5.61 -1.21 14.82
CA LEU A 161 -6.28 0.02 15.22
C LEU A 161 -7.62 -0.22 15.92
N ALA A 162 -8.33 -1.29 15.56
CA ALA A 162 -9.58 -1.72 16.22
C ALA A 162 -9.44 -1.91 17.75
N GLN A 163 -8.22 -2.14 18.24
CA GLN A 163 -7.95 -2.45 19.64
C GLN A 163 -7.74 -1.20 20.51
N ILE A 164 -7.51 -0.02 19.90
CA ILE A 164 -7.24 1.22 20.63
C ILE A 164 -8.53 1.77 21.29
N GLY A 165 -9.70 1.52 20.70
CA GLY A 165 -11.00 2.00 21.19
C GLY A 165 -11.67 1.16 22.29
N SER A 166 -10.98 0.17 22.86
CA SER A 166 -11.51 -0.73 23.90
C SER A 166 -10.95 -0.48 25.31
N LEU A 167 -10.34 0.69 25.57
CA LEU A 167 -9.86 1.11 26.88
C LEU A 167 -10.82 2.08 27.57
#